data_AF-A0A1H1DSF5-F1
#
_entry.id   AF-A0A1H1DSF5-F1
#
_cell.length_a   1.000
_cell.length_b   1.000
_cell.length_c   1.000
_cell.angle_alpha   90.00
_cell.angle_beta   90.00
_cell.angle_gamma   90.00
#
_symmetry.space_group_name_H-M   'P 1'
#
loop_
_entity.id
_entity.type
_entity.pdbx_description
1 polymer ?
#
loop_
_entity_poly.entity_id
_entity_poly.type
_entity_poly.pdbx_seq_one_letter_code
_entity_poly.pdbx_strand_id
1 'polypeptide(L)'
;MTEPKQVLPPLPSPAHITTMSAPWPAFMLERLYENAKHTISRSLNFVPEAFDFLKNAITPFLNGETLDEIFYLPPQAPLPQMPTPSRNTLIHVFESIIFINTPLTTYDKTCDFYCYKNEALYKFPPAFQRAVEKAIFELQGIQFFLDRIDNFWCAEHEAYPITNKEYMASLMATQLQCANMVRAEDNSLNLESVDLLLRLAHLNITPKDYFYRLSLTQMEYAADIPLIGAFLITRKPENHTDDLNPCVLYIPGLKIQQFDSIALLKTYLATHLINPNAPHPPLRSCIALRQQGLLIDLTRRGVMDEQSICLTSFSIDPEFFSEHIQRLIDQHKQDVTYIWSQTDRPVVTTTDPHHFQPRYSLDYTAFLFFTDTVQNHAIPALERWKKSQLPVVTPKSKPTSLQPIKLHFILHQDLNGRLPVRASDLLFKFFFSSPTASTAKEAFFSWLATELENISGRKVELIEIEKEIAPELYTFNYMSKSHDDAIHRWKEAVTQFLKRTSQSTSPLDKFTLLTYHPVVASSILGVADRTGGQFAIASTVEYRITAHEIGHMLGAEHDAGEIIYDGWWSETTMRPFDEDSPYRTASHRFSDKNRALIKTYLSQFD
;
A
#
# COMPACT_ATOMS: atom_id res chain seq x y z
N MET A 1 25.92 20.86 2.40
CA MET A 1 26.01 20.46 0.99
C MET A 1 25.03 19.32 0.80
N THR A 2 23.85 19.60 0.27
CA THR A 2 22.87 18.57 -0.13
C THR A 2 23.41 17.87 -1.38
N GLU A 3 23.51 16.54 -1.34
CA GLU A 3 23.83 15.74 -2.53
C GLU A 3 22.84 16.09 -3.67
N PRO A 4 23.29 16.15 -4.94
CA PRO A 4 22.38 16.39 -6.05
C PRO A 4 21.32 15.29 -6.10
N LYS A 5 20.03 15.68 -6.18
CA LYS A 5 18.92 14.74 -6.43
C LYS A 5 19.30 13.89 -7.64
N GLN A 6 19.35 12.56 -7.47
CA GLN A 6 19.62 11.65 -8.57
C GLN A 6 18.38 11.62 -9.46
N VAL A 7 18.40 12.40 -10.53
CA VAL A 7 17.29 12.48 -11.50
C VAL A 7 17.19 11.13 -12.20
N LEU A 8 16.07 10.42 -12.01
CA LEU A 8 15.79 9.20 -12.77
C LEU A 8 15.62 9.54 -14.25
N PRO A 9 15.93 8.61 -15.18
CA PRO A 9 15.66 8.83 -16.60
C PRO A 9 14.17 9.13 -16.80
N PRO A 10 13.82 10.04 -17.74
CA PRO A 10 12.43 10.40 -17.98
C PRO A 10 11.59 9.17 -18.31
N LEU A 11 10.31 9.21 -17.96
CA LEU A 11 9.36 8.18 -18.38
C LEU A 11 9.41 8.01 -19.91
N PRO A 12 9.46 6.78 -20.43
CA PRO A 12 9.52 6.57 -21.86
C PRO A 12 8.26 7.11 -22.52
N SER A 13 8.42 7.71 -23.69
CA SER A 13 7.26 8.20 -24.43
C SER A 13 6.39 7.03 -24.90
N PRO A 14 5.07 7.24 -25.05
CA PRO A 14 4.16 6.31 -25.72
C PRO A 14 4.73 5.69 -27.01
N ALA A 15 5.38 6.51 -27.84
CA ALA A 15 6.00 6.07 -29.09
C ALA A 15 7.22 5.17 -28.91
N HIS A 16 7.95 5.30 -27.81
CA HIS A 16 9.04 4.38 -27.53
C HIS A 16 8.50 3.00 -27.14
N ILE A 17 7.41 2.96 -26.37
CA ILE A 17 6.81 1.70 -25.88
C ILE A 17 6.33 0.82 -27.02
N THR A 18 5.74 1.39 -28.08
CA THR A 18 5.24 0.63 -29.24
C THR A 18 6.33 -0.08 -30.02
N THR A 19 7.59 0.32 -29.85
CA THR A 19 8.75 -0.32 -30.48
C THR A 19 9.40 -1.40 -29.61
N MET A 20 8.97 -1.55 -28.35
CA MET A 20 9.52 -2.54 -27.43
C MET A 20 9.07 -3.95 -27.80
N SER A 21 9.98 -4.91 -27.70
CA SER A 21 9.66 -6.33 -27.77
C SER A 21 9.35 -6.89 -26.39
N ALA A 22 8.59 -7.99 -26.36
CA ALA A 22 8.38 -8.76 -25.14
C ALA A 22 9.73 -9.17 -24.50
N PRO A 23 9.87 -9.11 -23.17
CA PRO A 23 8.82 -8.86 -22.16
C PRO A 23 8.78 -7.40 -21.66
N TRP A 24 9.44 -6.48 -22.35
CA TRP A 24 9.71 -5.13 -21.82
C TRP A 24 8.46 -4.30 -21.50
N PRO A 25 7.37 -4.32 -22.31
CA PRO A 25 6.13 -3.64 -21.93
C PRO A 25 5.54 -4.15 -20.61
N ALA A 26 5.60 -5.46 -20.34
CA ALA A 26 5.12 -6.06 -19.09
C ALA A 26 5.99 -5.62 -17.89
N PHE A 27 7.32 -5.65 -18.05
CA PHE A 27 8.26 -5.20 -17.02
C PHE A 27 8.07 -3.73 -16.67
N MET A 28 7.92 -2.89 -17.70
CA MET A 28 7.64 -1.47 -17.54
C MET A 28 6.30 -1.25 -16.83
N LEU A 29 5.24 -1.97 -17.20
CA LEU A 29 3.93 -1.83 -16.58
C LEU A 29 3.96 -2.14 -15.07
N GLU A 30 4.59 -3.26 -14.69
CA GLU A 30 4.78 -3.65 -13.28
C GLU A 30 5.55 -2.58 -12.51
N ARG A 31 6.68 -2.12 -13.05
CA ARG A 31 7.51 -1.10 -12.38
C ARG A 31 6.80 0.24 -12.22
N LEU A 32 6.09 0.69 -13.25
CA LEU A 32 5.31 1.94 -13.18
C LEU A 32 4.14 1.83 -12.21
N TYR A 33 3.53 0.64 -12.10
CA TYR A 33 2.50 0.38 -11.12
C TYR A 33 3.01 0.50 -9.68
N GLU A 34 4.17 -0.10 -9.39
CA GLU A 34 4.82 0.06 -8.08
C GLU A 34 5.24 1.51 -7.82
N ASN A 35 5.69 2.25 -8.84
CA ASN A 35 5.96 3.68 -8.68
C ASN A 35 4.69 4.48 -8.34
N ALA A 36 3.54 4.17 -8.96
CA ALA A 36 2.27 4.81 -8.63
C ALA A 36 1.89 4.55 -7.17
N LYS A 37 1.98 3.29 -6.72
CA LYS A 37 1.78 2.90 -5.32
C LYS A 37 2.71 3.67 -4.40
N HIS A 38 3.99 3.80 -4.75
CA HIS A 38 4.96 4.54 -3.96
C HIS A 38 4.60 6.04 -3.87
N THR A 39 4.26 6.68 -4.98
CA THR A 39 3.83 8.08 -5.00
C THR A 39 2.57 8.29 -4.14
N ILE A 40 1.57 7.43 -4.28
CA ILE A 40 0.30 7.52 -3.53
C ILE A 40 0.48 7.12 -2.06
N SER A 41 1.37 6.19 -1.72
CA SER A 41 1.65 5.80 -0.33
C SER A 41 2.24 6.96 0.49
N ARG A 42 2.82 7.94 -0.20
CA ARG A 42 3.27 9.21 0.38
C ARG A 42 2.14 10.23 0.50
N SER A 43 1.03 10.00 -0.18
CA SER A 43 -0.19 10.77 -0.01
C SER A 43 -0.90 10.31 1.26
N LEU A 44 -0.62 11.06 2.33
CA LEU A 44 -1.56 11.46 3.36
C LEU A 44 -2.29 10.31 4.08
N ASN A 45 -1.53 9.51 4.83
CA ASN A 45 -2.06 9.11 6.12
C ASN A 45 -2.12 10.38 6.98
N PHE A 46 -3.29 11.04 7.00
CA PHE A 46 -3.46 12.30 7.73
C PHE A 46 -3.14 12.17 9.22
N VAL A 47 -3.19 10.96 9.76
CA VAL A 47 -2.90 10.69 11.16
C VAL A 47 -1.43 11.03 11.50
N PRO A 48 -0.40 10.36 10.96
CA PRO A 48 1.00 10.76 11.13
C PRO A 48 1.28 12.24 10.89
N GLU A 49 0.72 12.83 9.84
CA GLU A 49 0.99 14.23 9.50
C GLU A 49 0.36 15.21 10.49
N ALA A 50 -0.82 14.90 10.99
CA ALA A 50 -1.41 15.65 12.08
C ALA A 50 -0.55 15.53 13.34
N PHE A 51 -0.11 14.31 13.68
CA PHE A 51 0.78 14.07 14.82
C PHE A 51 2.08 14.87 14.68
N ASP A 52 2.70 14.88 13.50
CA ASP A 52 3.89 15.68 13.22
C ASP A 52 3.60 17.17 13.29
N PHE A 53 2.44 17.64 12.83
CA PHE A 53 2.04 19.04 12.96
C PHE A 53 1.93 19.47 14.43
N LEU A 54 1.25 18.70 15.27
CA LEU A 54 1.18 18.98 16.71
C LEU A 54 2.56 18.92 17.35
N LYS A 55 3.30 17.83 17.09
CA LYS A 55 4.64 17.61 17.64
C LYS A 55 5.55 18.78 17.30
N ASN A 56 5.59 19.20 16.04
CA ASN A 56 6.42 20.33 15.60
C ASN A 56 6.00 21.65 16.26
N ALA A 57 4.69 21.87 16.46
CA ALA A 57 4.19 23.06 17.14
C ALA A 57 4.65 23.14 18.61
N ILE A 58 4.79 22.00 19.28
CA ILE A 58 5.12 21.97 20.72
C ILE A 58 6.57 21.62 21.04
N THR A 59 7.30 20.99 20.12
CA THR A 59 8.70 20.55 20.30
C THR A 59 9.62 21.63 20.87
N PRO A 60 9.52 22.93 20.48
CA PRO A 60 10.36 23.98 21.05
C PRO A 60 10.22 24.18 22.57
N PHE A 61 9.18 23.64 23.18
CA PHE A 61 8.88 23.77 24.61
C PHE A 61 9.13 22.48 25.41
N LEU A 62 9.43 21.38 24.72
CA LEU A 62 9.63 20.07 25.34
C LEU A 62 11.11 19.88 25.73
N ASN A 63 11.33 19.28 26.89
CA ASN A 63 12.61 18.83 27.42
C ASN A 63 12.60 17.29 27.55
N GLY A 64 12.24 16.62 26.46
CA GLY A 64 12.19 15.16 26.34
C GLY A 64 10.83 14.53 26.63
N GLU A 65 9.82 15.30 27.07
CA GLU A 65 8.47 14.77 27.32
C GLU A 65 7.80 14.25 26.05
N THR A 66 7.04 13.16 26.17
CA THR A 66 6.17 12.62 25.11
C THR A 66 4.71 13.08 25.28
N LEU A 67 3.87 12.91 24.25
CA LEU A 67 2.47 13.39 24.25
C LEU A 67 1.60 12.73 25.33
N ASP A 68 1.95 11.53 25.76
CA ASP A 68 1.31 10.77 26.84
C ASP A 68 1.77 11.18 28.25
N GLU A 69 2.89 11.91 28.35
CA GLU A 69 3.41 12.48 29.60
C GLU A 69 2.89 13.91 29.87
N ILE A 70 2.10 14.46 28.94
CA ILE A 70 1.52 15.80 29.02
C ILE A 70 0.04 15.67 29.40
N PHE A 71 -0.31 16.18 30.58
CA PHE A 71 -1.64 16.09 31.17
C PHE A 71 -2.40 17.40 31.02
N TYR A 72 -3.72 17.36 30.90
CA TYR A 72 -4.56 18.55 31.01
C TYR A 72 -5.41 18.53 32.28
N LEU A 73 -5.56 19.69 32.90
CA LEU A 73 -6.41 19.90 34.08
C LEU A 73 -7.28 21.14 33.88
N PRO A 74 -8.57 21.11 34.29
CA PRO A 74 -9.40 22.30 34.30
C PRO A 74 -8.89 23.31 35.35
N PRO A 75 -9.16 24.62 35.19
CA PRO A 75 -8.59 25.69 36.03
C PRO A 75 -8.78 25.53 37.54
N GLN A 76 -9.83 24.80 37.96
CA GLN A 76 -10.24 24.63 39.35
C GLN A 76 -9.99 23.21 39.89
N ALA A 77 -9.34 22.34 39.12
CA ALA A 77 -9.00 21.00 39.63
C ALA A 77 -7.97 21.09 40.77
N PRO A 78 -8.17 20.38 41.89
CA PRO A 78 -7.11 20.24 42.88
C PRO A 78 -5.91 19.54 42.24
N LEU A 79 -4.71 20.09 42.40
CA LEU A 79 -3.48 19.49 41.87
C LEU A 79 -3.33 18.06 42.45
N PRO A 80 -3.38 17.01 41.62
CA PRO A 80 -3.26 15.64 42.11
C PRO A 80 -1.83 15.36 42.61
N GLN A 81 -1.70 14.56 43.69
CA GLN A 81 -0.40 14.13 44.24
C GLN A 81 0.32 13.12 43.32
N MET A 82 -0.45 12.32 42.57
CA MET A 82 -0.03 11.58 41.37
C MET A 82 -1.18 11.62 40.36
N PRO A 83 -0.94 11.90 39.08
CA PRO A 83 -1.94 11.59 38.06
C PRO A 83 -2.09 10.06 38.02
N THR A 84 -3.23 9.53 38.47
CA THR A 84 -3.66 8.17 38.11
C THR A 84 -3.58 8.03 36.59
N PRO A 85 -3.18 6.88 36.02
CA PRO A 85 -3.14 6.68 34.58
C PRO A 85 -4.58 6.71 34.04
N SER A 86 -5.07 7.91 33.77
CA SER A 86 -6.45 8.15 33.39
C SER A 86 -6.48 9.25 32.35
N ARG A 87 -6.74 8.85 31.09
CA ARG A 87 -7.52 9.48 29.99
C ARG A 87 -7.40 11.00 29.71
N ASN A 88 -6.64 11.77 30.48
CA ASN A 88 -6.55 13.22 30.45
C ASN A 88 -5.16 13.68 29.97
N THR A 89 -4.66 13.05 28.91
CA THR A 89 -3.38 13.39 28.31
C THR A 89 -3.58 14.04 26.95
N LEU A 90 -2.57 14.81 26.49
CA LEU A 90 -2.61 15.51 25.21
C LEU A 90 -2.80 14.54 24.04
N ILE A 91 -2.17 13.35 24.09
CA ILE A 91 -2.37 12.31 23.07
C ILE A 91 -3.85 11.91 22.92
N HIS A 92 -4.61 11.77 24.01
CA HIS A 92 -6.03 11.38 23.90
C HIS A 92 -6.92 12.52 23.38
N VAL A 93 -6.63 13.77 23.73
CA VAL A 93 -7.32 14.94 23.12
C VAL A 93 -7.08 14.95 21.62
N PHE A 94 -5.84 14.66 21.22
CA PHE A 94 -5.41 14.64 19.84
C PHE A 94 -6.06 13.53 19.03
N GLU A 95 -6.00 12.30 19.52
CA GLU A 95 -6.67 11.15 18.94
C GLU A 95 -8.17 11.42 18.78
N SER A 96 -8.81 12.03 19.78
CA SER A 96 -10.23 12.38 19.68
C SER A 96 -10.52 13.36 18.54
N ILE A 97 -9.65 14.35 18.33
CA ILE A 97 -9.80 15.30 17.22
C ILE A 97 -9.58 14.60 15.87
N ILE A 98 -8.53 13.79 15.75
CA ILE A 98 -8.16 13.15 14.47
C ILE A 98 -9.10 11.99 14.09
N PHE A 99 -9.56 11.20 15.05
CA PHE A 99 -10.44 10.07 14.73
C PHE A 99 -11.93 10.43 14.78
N ILE A 100 -12.30 11.44 15.58
CA ILE A 100 -13.72 11.72 15.91
C ILE A 100 -14.12 13.17 15.58
N ASN A 101 -13.18 14.03 15.15
CA ASN A 101 -13.41 15.44 14.82
C ASN A 101 -14.19 16.19 15.93
N THR A 102 -13.95 15.79 17.18
CA THR A 102 -14.58 16.38 18.37
C THR A 102 -13.59 16.22 19.53
N PRO A 103 -13.37 17.25 20.36
CA PRO A 103 -12.58 17.08 21.56
C PRO A 103 -13.26 16.11 22.53
N LEU A 104 -12.48 15.48 23.41
CA LEU A 104 -13.04 14.69 24.51
C LEU A 104 -14.01 15.54 25.33
N THR A 105 -15.08 14.94 25.83
CA THR A 105 -16.05 15.64 26.69
C THR A 105 -15.42 16.19 27.98
N THR A 106 -14.29 15.61 28.38
CA THR A 106 -13.51 16.01 29.56
C THR A 106 -12.54 17.16 29.28
N TYR A 107 -12.34 17.55 28.01
CA TYR A 107 -11.45 18.64 27.60
C TYR A 107 -12.25 19.84 27.10
N ASP A 108 -11.86 21.04 27.54
CA ASP A 108 -12.30 22.30 26.97
C ASP A 108 -11.13 23.29 26.86
N LYS A 109 -11.36 24.43 26.20
CA LYS A 109 -10.33 25.46 25.98
C LYS A 109 -9.88 26.18 27.25
N THR A 110 -10.53 25.93 28.38
CA THR A 110 -10.14 26.49 29.68
C THR A 110 -9.12 25.62 30.39
N CYS A 111 -8.90 24.38 29.95
CA CYS A 111 -7.91 23.48 30.53
C CYS A 111 -6.48 23.97 30.29
N ASP A 112 -5.62 23.78 31.30
CA ASP A 112 -4.19 24.03 31.23
C ASP A 112 -3.42 22.70 31.12
N PHE A 113 -2.31 22.71 30.40
CA PHE A 113 -1.41 21.58 30.25
C PHE A 113 -0.25 21.59 31.26
N TYR A 114 0.11 20.40 31.75
CA TYR A 114 1.12 20.15 32.78
C TYR A 114 2.00 18.95 32.40
N CYS A 115 3.22 18.89 32.92
CA CYS A 115 4.04 17.68 32.96
C CYS A 115 4.28 17.23 34.40
N TYR A 116 4.43 15.92 34.61
CA TYR A 116 4.76 15.35 35.91
C TYR A 116 6.25 15.02 35.97
N LYS A 117 7.00 15.68 36.84
CA LYS A 117 8.45 15.47 37.04
C LYS A 117 8.78 15.52 38.52
N ASN A 118 9.71 14.69 38.99
CA ASN A 118 10.17 14.71 40.38
C ASN A 118 9.03 14.71 41.42
N GLU A 119 8.01 13.87 41.20
CA GLU A 119 6.82 13.76 42.06
C GLU A 119 5.94 15.03 42.15
N ALA A 120 6.12 15.99 41.24
CA ALA A 120 5.38 17.25 41.21
C ALA A 120 4.85 17.58 39.79
N LEU A 121 3.72 18.28 39.75
CA LEU A 121 3.16 18.82 38.51
C LEU A 121 3.73 20.21 38.21
N TYR A 122 4.24 20.37 36.99
CA TYR A 122 4.72 21.64 36.47
C TYR A 122 3.83 22.10 35.33
N LYS A 123 3.27 23.31 35.47
CA LYS A 123 2.47 23.93 34.42
C LYS A 123 3.37 24.35 33.25
N PHE A 124 2.98 24.01 32.02
CA PHE A 124 3.70 24.48 30.85
C PHE A 124 3.52 26.00 30.66
N PRO A 125 4.52 26.71 30.09
CA PRO A 125 4.46 28.16 29.89
C PRO A 125 3.26 28.60 29.03
N PRO A 126 2.76 29.84 29.16
CA PRO A 126 1.64 30.35 28.35
C PRO A 126 1.83 30.21 26.83
N ALA A 127 3.08 30.22 26.35
CA ALA A 127 3.38 30.01 24.94
C ALA A 127 3.08 28.58 24.48
N PHE A 128 3.35 27.57 25.31
CA PHE A 128 2.98 26.18 25.05
C PHE A 128 1.46 26.01 24.99
N GLN A 129 0.75 26.57 25.97
CA GLN A 129 -0.72 26.51 26.02
C GLN A 129 -1.34 27.02 24.72
N ARG A 130 -0.88 28.19 24.26
CA ARG A 130 -1.32 28.78 22.98
C ARG A 130 -0.92 27.96 21.76
N ALA A 131 0.25 27.32 21.78
CA ALA A 131 0.70 26.46 20.67
C ALA A 131 -0.21 25.23 20.52
N VAL A 132 -0.56 24.59 21.64
CA VAL A 132 -1.51 23.46 21.64
C VAL A 132 -2.91 23.92 21.22
N GLU A 133 -3.42 25.01 21.77
CA GLU A 133 -4.74 25.55 21.40
C GLU A 133 -4.81 25.85 19.89
N LYS A 134 -3.78 26.50 19.34
CA LYS A 134 -3.70 26.76 17.91
C LYS A 134 -3.65 25.46 17.11
N ALA A 135 -2.81 24.51 17.50
CA ALA A 135 -2.70 23.24 16.78
C ALA A 135 -4.03 22.47 16.76
N ILE A 136 -4.72 22.41 17.89
CA ILE A 136 -6.06 21.82 18.01
C ILE A 136 -7.05 22.54 17.11
N PHE A 137 -7.05 23.88 17.12
CA PHE A 137 -7.96 24.68 16.29
C PHE A 137 -7.77 24.40 14.79
N GLU A 138 -6.52 24.37 14.31
CA GLU A 138 -6.21 24.11 12.90
C GLU A 138 -6.66 22.70 12.48
N LEU A 139 -6.42 21.69 13.32
CA LEU A 139 -6.81 20.30 13.05
C LEU A 139 -8.32 20.04 13.15
N GLN A 140 -9.05 20.92 13.83
CA GLN A 140 -10.51 20.96 13.81
C GLN A 140 -11.05 21.71 12.58
N GLY A 141 -10.19 22.25 11.72
CA GLY A 141 -10.57 22.88 10.47
C GLY A 141 -10.42 21.92 9.30
N ILE A 142 -11.46 21.82 8.46
CA ILE A 142 -11.38 21.07 7.20
C ILE A 142 -10.24 21.58 6.29
N GLN A 143 -9.93 22.88 6.38
CA GLN A 143 -8.92 23.51 5.54
C GLN A 143 -7.53 22.88 5.71
N PHE A 144 -7.18 22.43 6.93
CA PHE A 144 -5.94 21.70 7.16
C PHE A 144 -5.81 20.49 6.24
N PHE A 145 -6.88 19.70 6.08
CA PHE A 145 -6.88 18.49 5.26
C PHE A 145 -6.92 18.81 3.76
N LEU A 146 -7.69 19.81 3.35
CA LEU A 146 -7.77 20.24 1.95
C LEU A 146 -6.45 20.83 1.46
N ASP A 147 -5.81 21.67 2.28
CA ASP A 147 -4.48 22.24 1.97
C ASP A 147 -3.43 21.14 1.84
N ARG A 148 -3.53 20.07 2.65
CA ARG A 148 -2.62 18.92 2.57
C ARG A 148 -2.77 18.16 1.27
N ILE A 149 -4.00 17.93 0.81
CA ILE A 149 -4.26 17.36 -0.52
C ILE A 149 -3.65 18.24 -1.60
N ASP A 150 -3.91 19.54 -1.58
CA ASP A 150 -3.39 20.47 -2.58
C ASP A 150 -1.86 20.54 -2.56
N ASN A 151 -1.26 20.63 -1.37
CA ASN A 151 0.19 20.65 -1.20
C ASN A 151 0.85 19.37 -1.71
N PHE A 152 0.25 18.20 -1.45
CA PHE A 152 0.78 16.93 -1.97
C PHE A 152 0.78 16.92 -3.50
N TRP A 153 -0.34 17.27 -4.14
CA TRP A 153 -0.45 17.19 -5.60
C TRP A 153 0.34 18.27 -6.34
N CYS A 154 0.54 19.43 -5.71
CA CYS A 154 1.34 20.54 -6.25
C CYS A 154 2.83 20.45 -5.88
N ALA A 155 3.22 19.59 -4.93
CA ALA A 155 4.63 19.39 -4.60
C ALA A 155 5.40 18.76 -5.77
N GLU A 156 6.69 19.15 -5.88
CA GLU A 156 7.64 18.51 -6.79
C GLU A 156 7.78 17.03 -6.43
N HIS A 157 7.68 16.16 -7.43
CA HIS A 157 7.89 14.73 -7.27
C HIS A 157 9.34 14.46 -6.84
N GLU A 158 9.55 13.46 -5.97
CA GLU A 158 10.89 13.22 -5.39
C GLU A 158 11.97 12.91 -6.44
N ALA A 159 11.60 12.14 -7.45
CA ALA A 159 12.52 11.66 -8.48
C ALA A 159 12.47 12.45 -9.80
N TYR A 160 11.48 13.33 -9.99
CA TYR A 160 11.25 13.99 -11.27
C TYR A 160 10.93 15.48 -11.07
N PRO A 161 11.45 16.38 -11.93
CA PRO A 161 11.28 17.83 -11.79
C PRO A 161 9.91 18.32 -12.30
N ILE A 162 8.84 17.61 -11.91
CA ILE A 162 7.44 17.89 -12.24
C ILE A 162 6.61 17.67 -10.97
N THR A 163 5.38 18.17 -10.94
CA THR A 163 4.50 17.96 -9.79
C THR A 163 4.06 16.51 -9.66
N ASN A 164 3.64 16.07 -8.46
CA ASN A 164 3.04 14.75 -8.27
C ASN A 164 1.83 14.52 -9.20
N LYS A 165 1.04 15.58 -9.46
CA LYS A 165 -0.08 15.54 -10.40
C LYS A 165 0.39 15.25 -11.84
N GLU A 166 1.33 16.02 -12.35
CA GLU A 166 1.87 15.86 -13.71
C GLU A 166 2.59 14.52 -13.87
N TYR A 167 3.26 14.07 -12.82
CA TYR A 167 3.88 12.75 -12.77
C TYR A 167 2.83 11.65 -12.93
N MET A 168 1.75 11.68 -12.13
CA MET A 168 0.68 10.69 -12.23
C MET A 168 -0.04 10.73 -13.58
N ALA A 169 -0.19 11.90 -14.20
CA ALA A 169 -0.75 12.04 -15.54
C ALA A 169 0.15 11.38 -16.61
N SER A 170 1.45 11.66 -16.55
CA SER A 170 2.45 11.06 -17.44
C SER A 170 2.55 9.55 -17.25
N LEU A 171 2.47 9.10 -15.99
CA LEU A 171 2.49 7.71 -15.61
C LEU A 171 1.24 6.98 -16.14
N MET A 172 0.05 7.55 -16.02
CA MET A 172 -1.19 6.97 -16.57
C MET A 172 -1.09 6.77 -18.09
N ALA A 173 -0.61 7.77 -18.82
CA ALA A 173 -0.42 7.69 -20.27
C ALA A 173 0.56 6.57 -20.66
N THR A 174 1.67 6.47 -19.92
CA THR A 174 2.73 5.48 -20.13
C THR A 174 2.21 4.07 -19.82
N GLN A 175 1.54 3.88 -18.69
CA GLN A 175 0.96 2.60 -18.29
C GLN A 175 -0.14 2.14 -19.24
N LEU A 176 -0.97 3.05 -19.75
CA LEU A 176 -1.99 2.71 -20.74
C LEU A 176 -1.36 2.04 -21.97
N GLN A 177 -0.22 2.55 -22.44
CA GLN A 177 0.48 1.98 -23.58
C GLN A 177 1.15 0.66 -23.29
N CYS A 178 1.77 0.51 -22.12
CA CYS A 178 2.29 -0.79 -21.72
C CYS A 178 1.15 -1.82 -21.60
N ALA A 179 0.03 -1.46 -20.96
CA ALA A 179 -1.15 -2.30 -20.83
C ALA A 179 -1.71 -2.70 -22.20
N ASN A 180 -1.79 -1.75 -23.13
CA ASN A 180 -2.23 -2.01 -24.50
C ASN A 180 -1.33 -3.03 -25.22
N MET A 181 -0.01 -2.85 -25.14
CA MET A 181 0.96 -3.76 -25.78
C MET A 181 0.92 -5.17 -25.16
N VAL A 182 0.88 -5.27 -23.83
CA VAL A 182 0.78 -6.57 -23.12
C VAL A 182 -0.48 -7.31 -23.55
N ARG A 183 -1.61 -6.61 -23.63
CA ARG A 183 -2.90 -7.22 -23.98
C ARG A 183 -3.07 -7.49 -25.48
N ALA A 184 -2.33 -6.79 -26.33
CA ALA A 184 -2.21 -7.14 -27.74
C ALA A 184 -1.41 -8.44 -27.90
N GLU A 185 -0.31 -8.60 -27.15
CA GLU A 185 0.57 -9.77 -27.24
C GLU A 185 -0.12 -11.08 -26.83
N ASP A 186 -0.94 -11.05 -25.78
CA ASP A 186 -1.67 -12.22 -25.31
C ASP A 186 -3.07 -12.40 -25.93
N ASN A 187 -3.43 -11.54 -26.89
CA ASN A 187 -4.72 -11.52 -27.58
C ASN A 187 -5.94 -11.28 -26.67
N SER A 188 -5.75 -10.73 -25.47
CA SER A 188 -6.85 -10.36 -24.58
C SER A 188 -7.54 -9.04 -24.98
N LEU A 189 -6.94 -8.26 -25.88
CA LEU A 189 -7.61 -7.18 -26.62
C LEU A 189 -7.57 -7.46 -28.12
N ASN A 190 -8.67 -7.16 -28.81
CA ASN A 190 -8.73 -7.24 -30.27
C ASN A 190 -7.96 -6.08 -30.92
N LEU A 191 -7.54 -6.26 -32.18
CA LEU A 191 -6.70 -5.29 -32.90
C LEU A 191 -7.35 -3.91 -33.04
N GLU A 192 -8.68 -3.84 -33.19
CA GLU A 192 -9.40 -2.55 -33.27
C GLU A 192 -9.37 -1.80 -31.92
N SER A 193 -9.51 -2.52 -30.80
CA SER A 193 -9.40 -1.95 -29.45
C SER A 193 -7.98 -1.49 -29.17
N VAL A 194 -6.99 -2.24 -29.64
CA VAL A 194 -5.58 -1.85 -29.56
C VAL A 194 -5.31 -0.58 -30.35
N ASP A 195 -5.85 -0.45 -31.57
CA ASP A 195 -5.77 0.77 -32.40
C ASP A 195 -6.44 1.96 -31.71
N LEU A 196 -7.63 1.79 -31.12
CA LEU A 196 -8.32 2.83 -30.35
C LEU A 196 -7.46 3.32 -29.17
N LEU A 197 -6.87 2.40 -28.39
CA LEU A 197 -6.04 2.77 -27.25
C LEU A 197 -4.69 3.39 -27.64
N LEU A 198 -4.08 2.98 -28.77
CA LEU A 198 -2.87 3.61 -29.31
C LEU A 198 -3.12 5.10 -29.60
N ARG A 199 -4.27 5.43 -30.17
CA ARG A 199 -4.63 6.81 -30.53
C ARG A 199 -4.75 7.72 -29.31
N LEU A 200 -5.23 7.19 -28.19
CA LEU A 200 -5.35 7.96 -26.95
C LEU A 200 -4.00 8.43 -26.40
N ALA A 201 -2.94 7.63 -26.50
CA ALA A 201 -1.64 8.02 -25.96
C ALA A 201 -0.73 8.76 -26.94
N HIS A 202 -1.03 8.71 -28.24
CA HIS A 202 -0.22 9.40 -29.22
C HIS A 202 -0.60 10.87 -29.43
N LEU A 203 -1.75 11.34 -28.92
CA LEU A 203 -2.28 12.73 -28.91
C LEU A 203 -2.18 13.54 -30.23
N ASN A 204 -1.65 12.95 -31.31
CA ASN A 204 -1.76 13.40 -32.69
C ASN A 204 -3.09 12.86 -33.25
N ILE A 205 -4.16 13.48 -32.77
CA ILE A 205 -5.55 13.13 -33.06
C ILE A 205 -5.79 13.17 -34.58
N THR A 206 -6.23 12.05 -35.15
CA THR A 206 -6.96 12.09 -36.42
C THR A 206 -8.43 12.44 -36.12
N PRO A 207 -9.09 13.30 -36.91
CA PRO A 207 -10.38 13.91 -36.55
C PRO A 207 -11.61 12.98 -36.64
N LYS A 208 -11.48 11.67 -36.35
CA LYS A 208 -12.54 10.67 -36.59
C LYS A 208 -12.94 9.82 -35.39
N ASP A 209 -12.23 9.86 -34.26
CA ASP A 209 -12.58 9.08 -33.08
C ASP A 209 -13.36 9.93 -32.06
N TYR A 210 -14.22 9.30 -31.26
CA TYR A 210 -15.15 9.98 -30.34
C TYR A 210 -14.88 9.57 -28.90
N PHE A 211 -14.90 10.55 -27.99
CA PHE A 211 -14.59 10.37 -26.59
C PHE A 211 -15.77 10.78 -25.72
N TYR A 212 -16.09 9.94 -24.74
CA TYR A 212 -17.24 10.14 -23.87
C TYR A 212 -16.86 10.03 -22.40
N ARG A 213 -17.42 10.94 -21.60
CA ARG A 213 -17.55 10.81 -20.15
C ARG A 213 -18.87 10.10 -19.87
N LEU A 214 -18.93 9.35 -18.78
CA LEU A 214 -20.12 8.59 -18.40
C LEU A 214 -20.76 9.19 -17.15
N SER A 215 -22.08 9.24 -17.12
CA SER A 215 -22.86 9.46 -15.90
C SER A 215 -24.07 8.53 -15.85
N LEU A 216 -24.55 8.29 -14.64
CA LEU A 216 -25.80 7.56 -14.39
C LEU A 216 -26.87 8.60 -14.05
N THR A 217 -27.90 8.70 -14.89
CA THR A 217 -28.99 9.64 -14.72
C THR A 217 -30.30 8.92 -14.45
N GLN A 218 -31.14 9.52 -13.60
CA GLN A 218 -32.51 9.07 -13.42
C GLN A 218 -33.42 10.28 -13.19
N MET A 219 -34.19 10.63 -14.22
CA MET A 219 -34.98 11.86 -14.28
C MET A 219 -36.05 11.92 -13.18
N GLU A 220 -36.73 10.82 -12.88
CA GLU A 220 -37.78 10.77 -11.85
C GLU A 220 -37.26 11.12 -10.45
N TYR A 221 -35.97 10.91 -10.20
CA TYR A 221 -35.32 11.12 -8.92
C TYR A 221 -34.33 12.30 -8.94
N ALA A 222 -34.32 13.08 -10.02
CA ALA A 222 -33.36 14.16 -10.27
C ALA A 222 -31.90 13.74 -10.00
N ALA A 223 -31.57 12.49 -10.34
CA ALA A 223 -30.25 11.93 -10.10
C ALA A 223 -29.34 12.16 -11.32
N ASP A 224 -28.14 12.67 -11.07
CA ASP A 224 -27.02 12.72 -12.02
C ASP A 224 -25.74 12.35 -11.28
N ILE A 225 -25.27 11.12 -11.50
CA ILE A 225 -24.15 10.50 -10.80
C ILE A 225 -23.00 10.34 -11.81
N PRO A 226 -22.06 11.28 -11.89
CA PRO A 226 -20.93 11.17 -12.80
C PRO A 226 -20.01 10.02 -12.38
N LEU A 227 -19.54 9.24 -13.36
CA LEU A 227 -18.51 8.23 -13.18
C LEU A 227 -17.14 8.90 -13.35
N ILE A 228 -16.63 9.47 -12.27
CA ILE A 228 -15.37 10.21 -12.24
C ILE A 228 -14.20 9.26 -12.47
N GLY A 229 -13.29 9.65 -13.37
CA GLY A 229 -12.18 8.80 -13.80
C GLY A 229 -12.55 7.76 -14.86
N ALA A 230 -13.82 7.57 -15.20
CA ALA A 230 -14.21 6.72 -16.30
C ALA A 230 -14.20 7.47 -17.64
N PHE A 231 -13.79 6.79 -18.71
CA PHE A 231 -13.91 7.30 -20.07
C PHE A 231 -14.16 6.18 -21.07
N LEU A 232 -14.78 6.54 -22.18
CA LEU A 232 -15.07 5.67 -23.32
C LEU A 232 -14.46 6.27 -24.58
N ILE A 233 -13.80 5.45 -25.37
CA ILE A 233 -13.37 5.79 -26.74
C ILE A 233 -14.10 4.91 -27.75
N THR A 234 -14.56 5.51 -28.84
CA THR A 234 -15.29 4.82 -29.91
C THR A 234 -14.80 5.27 -31.29
N ARG A 235 -15.00 4.41 -32.30
CA ARG A 235 -14.68 4.73 -33.70
C ARG A 235 -15.73 5.62 -34.36
N LYS A 236 -16.99 5.45 -33.98
CA LYS A 236 -18.16 6.15 -34.55
C LYS A 236 -18.95 6.82 -33.42
N PRO A 237 -19.74 7.88 -33.71
CA PRO A 237 -20.48 8.58 -32.67
C PRO A 237 -21.58 7.70 -32.06
N GLU A 238 -22.08 8.07 -30.88
CA GLU A 238 -23.14 7.34 -30.16
C GLU A 238 -24.39 7.08 -31.00
N ASN A 239 -24.80 8.05 -31.82
CA ASN A 239 -25.99 7.97 -32.67
C ASN A 239 -25.78 7.23 -33.99
N HIS A 240 -24.63 6.56 -34.16
CA HIS A 240 -24.36 5.79 -35.36
C HIS A 240 -25.29 4.57 -35.47
N THR A 241 -25.87 4.32 -36.65
CA THR A 241 -26.95 3.33 -36.85
C THR A 241 -26.48 1.92 -37.19
N ASP A 242 -25.22 1.71 -37.61
CA ASP A 242 -24.66 0.36 -37.81
C ASP A 242 -24.43 -0.37 -36.47
N ASP A 243 -24.69 -1.68 -36.47
CA ASP A 243 -24.51 -2.56 -35.30
C ASP A 243 -23.05 -2.70 -34.83
N LEU A 244 -22.07 -2.38 -35.68
CA LEU A 244 -20.64 -2.43 -35.36
C LEU A 244 -20.08 -1.02 -35.12
N ASN A 245 -19.80 -0.73 -33.85
CA ASN A 245 -19.08 0.44 -33.35
C ASN A 245 -18.15 0.01 -32.21
N PRO A 246 -16.98 -0.57 -32.52
CA PRO A 246 -16.02 -0.99 -31.52
C PRO A 246 -15.70 0.14 -30.55
N CYS A 247 -15.73 -0.19 -29.26
CA CYS A 247 -15.46 0.79 -28.22
C CYS A 247 -14.70 0.17 -27.05
N VAL A 248 -13.93 1.03 -26.38
CA VAL A 248 -13.09 0.65 -25.24
C VAL A 248 -13.45 1.52 -24.04
N LEU A 249 -13.82 0.86 -22.95
CA LEU A 249 -14.23 1.47 -21.70
C LEU A 249 -13.12 1.29 -20.66
N TYR A 250 -12.72 2.42 -20.07
CA TYR A 250 -11.89 2.46 -18.88
C TYR A 250 -12.73 2.91 -17.69
N ILE A 251 -12.70 2.12 -16.61
CA ILE A 251 -13.26 2.44 -15.31
C ILE A 251 -12.18 2.16 -14.26
N PRO A 252 -11.78 3.15 -13.44
CA PRO A 252 -10.79 2.96 -12.39
C PRO A 252 -11.10 1.76 -11.49
N GLY A 253 -10.09 0.92 -11.23
CA GLY A 253 -10.23 -0.30 -10.44
C GLY A 253 -10.82 -1.50 -11.19
N LEU A 254 -11.30 -1.33 -12.43
CA LEU A 254 -11.77 -2.43 -13.28
C LEU A 254 -10.78 -2.71 -14.43
N LYS A 255 -10.91 -3.90 -15.02
CA LYS A 255 -10.22 -4.23 -16.26
C LYS A 255 -10.66 -3.29 -17.40
N ILE A 256 -9.74 -3.01 -18.33
CA ILE A 256 -10.12 -2.35 -19.58
C ILE A 256 -11.07 -3.28 -20.35
N GLN A 257 -12.22 -2.76 -20.74
CA GLN A 257 -13.28 -3.54 -21.39
C GLN A 257 -13.43 -3.12 -22.85
N GLN A 258 -13.62 -4.10 -23.72
CA GLN A 258 -13.92 -3.88 -25.14
C GLN A 258 -15.34 -4.34 -25.44
N PHE A 259 -16.02 -3.63 -26.33
CA PHE A 259 -17.35 -4.00 -26.82
C PHE A 259 -17.45 -3.74 -28.31
N ASP A 260 -18.31 -4.50 -28.99
CA ASP A 260 -18.56 -4.33 -30.42
C ASP A 260 -19.52 -3.16 -30.72
N SER A 261 -20.25 -2.68 -29.72
CA SER A 261 -21.17 -1.56 -29.83
C SER A 261 -21.43 -0.85 -28.49
N ILE A 262 -21.89 0.40 -28.55
CA ILE A 262 -22.30 1.18 -27.38
C ILE A 262 -23.54 0.57 -26.71
N ALA A 263 -24.45 -0.03 -27.48
CA ALA A 263 -25.61 -0.72 -26.93
C ALA A 263 -25.17 -1.86 -25.99
N LEU A 264 -24.26 -2.72 -26.44
CA LEU A 264 -23.71 -3.81 -25.62
C LEU A 264 -22.99 -3.30 -24.36
N LEU A 265 -22.26 -2.18 -24.47
CA LEU A 265 -21.66 -1.50 -23.33
C LEU A 265 -22.72 -1.04 -22.32
N LYS A 266 -23.82 -0.43 -22.78
CA LYS A 266 -24.90 0.04 -21.91
C LYS A 266 -25.59 -1.14 -21.22
N THR A 267 -25.91 -2.21 -21.95
CA THR A 267 -26.43 -3.46 -21.39
C THR A 267 -25.51 -4.03 -20.31
N TYR A 268 -24.20 -4.07 -20.58
CA TYR A 268 -23.22 -4.58 -19.63
C TYR A 268 -23.18 -3.76 -18.33
N LEU A 269 -23.10 -2.43 -18.44
CA LEU A 269 -23.11 -1.52 -17.29
C LEU A 269 -24.38 -1.71 -16.46
N ALA A 270 -25.55 -1.71 -17.10
CA ALA A 270 -26.85 -1.88 -16.44
C ALA A 270 -26.97 -3.24 -15.74
N THR A 271 -26.48 -4.32 -16.37
CA THR A 271 -26.68 -5.69 -15.86
C THR A 271 -25.64 -6.09 -14.80
N HIS A 272 -24.37 -5.71 -15.01
CA HIS A 272 -23.26 -6.25 -14.24
C HIS A 272 -22.64 -5.26 -13.26
N LEU A 273 -22.70 -3.96 -13.56
CA LEU A 273 -22.02 -2.94 -12.76
C LEU A 273 -22.96 -2.17 -11.85
N ILE A 274 -24.24 -2.08 -12.22
CA ILE A 274 -25.33 -1.52 -11.40
C ILE A 274 -26.08 -2.68 -10.71
N ASN A 275 -25.36 -3.52 -9.95
CA ASN A 275 -25.95 -4.63 -9.18
C ASN A 275 -25.76 -4.39 -7.67
N PRO A 276 -26.84 -4.35 -6.87
CA PRO A 276 -26.77 -3.98 -5.46
C PRO A 276 -26.24 -5.11 -4.57
N ASN A 277 -26.15 -6.33 -5.11
CA ASN A 277 -25.79 -7.54 -4.36
C ASN A 277 -24.34 -7.99 -4.58
N ALA A 278 -23.55 -7.25 -5.37
CA ALA A 278 -22.13 -7.51 -5.49
C ALA A 278 -21.43 -7.19 -4.15
N PRO A 279 -20.60 -8.09 -3.59
CA PRO A 279 -19.93 -7.89 -2.29
C PRO A 279 -19.03 -6.65 -2.27
N HIS A 280 -18.56 -6.21 -3.45
CA HIS A 280 -17.93 -4.91 -3.66
C HIS A 280 -18.58 -4.24 -4.88
N PRO A 281 -19.28 -3.09 -4.72
CA PRO A 281 -19.91 -2.42 -5.84
C PRO A 281 -18.81 -1.95 -6.82
N PRO A 282 -18.82 -2.44 -8.07
CA PRO A 282 -17.69 -2.29 -8.98
C PRO A 282 -17.45 -0.86 -9.47
N LEU A 283 -18.42 0.04 -9.24
CA LEU A 283 -18.34 1.47 -9.58
C LEU A 283 -17.91 2.35 -8.41
N ARG A 284 -17.66 1.78 -7.22
CA ARG A 284 -17.41 2.54 -5.98
C ARG A 284 -16.26 3.54 -6.11
N SER A 285 -15.16 3.14 -6.75
CA SER A 285 -13.96 3.96 -6.99
C SER A 285 -14.21 5.19 -7.88
N CYS A 286 -15.30 5.19 -8.63
CA CYS A 286 -15.62 6.22 -9.64
C CYS A 286 -16.79 7.10 -9.23
N ILE A 287 -17.39 6.85 -8.06
CA ILE A 287 -18.60 7.54 -7.61
C ILE A 287 -18.29 8.27 -6.32
N ALA A 288 -18.64 9.55 -6.30
CA ALA A 288 -18.54 10.38 -5.12
C ALA A 288 -19.22 9.74 -3.92
N LEU A 289 -18.55 9.77 -2.76
CA LEU A 289 -19.04 9.14 -1.52
C LEU A 289 -20.44 9.63 -1.17
N ARG A 290 -20.72 10.93 -1.38
CA ARG A 290 -22.04 11.54 -1.17
C ARG A 290 -23.16 10.98 -2.05
N GLN A 291 -22.81 10.40 -3.20
CA GLN A 291 -23.74 9.85 -4.20
C GLN A 291 -23.85 8.32 -4.13
N GLN A 292 -22.96 7.63 -3.41
CA GLN A 292 -22.99 6.17 -3.28
C GLN A 292 -24.30 5.67 -2.67
N GLY A 293 -24.81 6.35 -1.63
CA GLY A 293 -26.11 6.02 -1.03
C GLY A 293 -27.28 6.14 -2.01
N LEU A 294 -27.28 7.21 -2.82
CA LEU A 294 -28.30 7.41 -3.86
C LEU A 294 -28.25 6.30 -4.90
N LEU A 295 -27.06 5.90 -5.38
CA LEU A 295 -26.95 4.79 -6.33
C LEU A 295 -27.48 3.49 -5.73
N ILE A 296 -27.11 3.18 -4.48
CA ILE A 296 -27.58 1.96 -3.78
C ILE A 296 -29.12 1.95 -3.73
N ASP A 297 -29.74 3.09 -3.38
CA ASP A 297 -31.19 3.19 -3.30
C ASP A 297 -31.88 3.06 -4.66
N LEU A 298 -31.37 3.73 -5.71
CA LEU A 298 -31.89 3.60 -7.07
C LEU A 298 -31.76 2.17 -7.59
N THR A 299 -30.63 1.53 -7.31
CA THR A 299 -30.37 0.16 -7.72
C THR A 299 -31.30 -0.83 -7.00
N ARG A 300 -31.51 -0.68 -5.68
CA ARG A 300 -32.45 -1.51 -4.92
C ARG A 300 -33.89 -1.39 -5.39
N ARG A 301 -34.26 -0.21 -5.91
CA ARG A 301 -35.60 0.04 -6.49
C ARG A 301 -35.77 -0.56 -7.88
N GLY A 302 -34.69 -1.02 -8.52
CA GLY A 302 -34.74 -1.58 -9.87
C GLY A 302 -35.09 -0.54 -10.95
N VAL A 303 -34.81 0.74 -10.70
CA VAL A 303 -35.12 1.84 -11.65
C VAL A 303 -33.93 2.22 -12.53
N MET A 304 -32.81 1.51 -12.41
CA MET A 304 -31.62 1.74 -13.23
C MET A 304 -31.59 0.77 -14.40
N ASP A 305 -31.41 1.28 -15.60
CA ASP A 305 -31.38 0.52 -16.85
C ASP A 305 -30.39 1.10 -17.87
N GLU A 306 -30.43 0.61 -19.11
CA GLU A 306 -29.56 1.09 -20.19
C GLU A 306 -29.79 2.58 -20.54
N GLN A 307 -31.02 3.07 -20.39
CA GLN A 307 -31.37 4.47 -20.67
C GLN A 307 -30.82 5.41 -19.59
N SER A 308 -30.59 4.87 -18.40
CA SER A 308 -29.96 5.58 -17.30
C SER A 308 -28.47 5.89 -17.54
N ILE A 309 -27.86 5.34 -18.60
CA ILE A 309 -26.43 5.56 -18.92
C ILE A 309 -26.31 6.68 -19.94
N CYS A 310 -25.79 7.82 -19.47
CA CYS A 310 -25.56 9.01 -20.27
C CYS A 310 -24.10 9.10 -20.72
N LEU A 311 -23.90 9.38 -22.01
CA LEU A 311 -22.59 9.63 -22.61
C LEU A 311 -22.48 11.11 -22.97
N THR A 312 -21.50 11.80 -22.38
CA THR A 312 -21.21 13.21 -22.68
C THR A 312 -19.94 13.30 -23.51
N SER A 313 -20.05 13.71 -24.77
CA SER A 313 -18.90 13.84 -25.66
C SER A 313 -17.96 14.96 -25.20
N PHE A 314 -16.66 14.76 -25.35
CA PHE A 314 -15.65 15.80 -25.14
C PHE A 314 -14.52 15.69 -26.18
N SER A 315 -13.82 16.79 -26.43
CA SER A 315 -12.63 16.80 -27.28
C SER A 315 -11.40 16.47 -26.45
N ILE A 316 -10.46 15.71 -27.02
CA ILE A 316 -9.15 15.50 -26.41
C ILE A 316 -8.21 16.64 -26.79
N ASP A 317 -7.45 17.10 -25.81
CA ASP A 317 -6.32 17.99 -25.95
C ASP A 317 -5.07 17.35 -25.32
N PRO A 318 -3.89 17.97 -25.48
CA PRO A 318 -2.65 17.45 -24.87
C PRO A 318 -2.68 17.35 -23.34
N GLU A 319 -3.61 18.03 -22.68
CA GLU A 319 -3.75 18.07 -21.22
C GLU A 319 -4.74 17.01 -20.70
N PHE A 320 -5.33 16.17 -21.57
CA PHE A 320 -6.34 15.17 -21.20
C PHE A 320 -6.00 14.36 -19.93
N PHE A 321 -4.79 13.79 -19.84
CA PHE A 321 -4.39 13.02 -18.66
C PHE A 321 -4.22 13.91 -17.43
N SER A 322 -3.73 15.14 -17.58
CA SER A 322 -3.63 16.11 -16.48
C SER A 322 -5.01 16.51 -15.96
N GLU A 323 -5.96 16.81 -16.85
CA GLU A 323 -7.35 17.06 -16.49
C GLU A 323 -7.98 15.84 -15.81
N HIS A 324 -7.67 14.65 -16.31
CA HIS A 324 -8.16 13.39 -15.74
C HIS A 324 -7.73 13.24 -14.29
N ILE A 325 -6.44 13.42 -14.00
CA ILE A 325 -5.91 13.38 -12.63
C ILE A 325 -6.53 14.50 -11.79
N GLN A 326 -6.67 15.72 -12.32
CA GLN A 326 -7.29 16.83 -11.60
C GLN A 326 -8.72 16.49 -11.14
N ARG A 327 -9.53 15.83 -11.98
CA ARG A 327 -10.89 15.43 -11.61
C ARG A 327 -10.92 14.37 -10.51
N LEU A 328 -9.96 13.45 -10.50
CA LEU A 328 -9.80 12.49 -9.39
C LEU A 328 -9.43 13.22 -8.09
N ILE A 329 -8.55 14.23 -8.16
CA ILE A 329 -8.19 15.07 -7.00
C ILE A 329 -9.40 15.86 -6.50
N ASP A 330 -10.17 16.46 -7.39
CA ASP A 330 -11.36 17.23 -7.03
C ASP A 330 -12.43 16.35 -6.38
N GLN A 331 -12.61 15.13 -6.90
CA GLN A 331 -13.48 14.10 -6.30
C GLN A 331 -13.02 13.77 -4.88
N HIS A 332 -11.73 13.53 -4.72
CA HIS A 332 -11.13 13.23 -3.44
C HIS A 332 -11.35 14.36 -2.41
N LYS A 333 -11.20 15.64 -2.81
CA LYS A 333 -11.52 16.80 -1.96
C LYS A 333 -13.01 16.89 -1.60
N GLN A 334 -13.90 16.57 -2.54
CA GLN A 334 -15.34 16.52 -2.29
C GLN A 334 -15.70 15.43 -1.28
N ASP A 335 -15.05 14.27 -1.34
CA ASP A 335 -15.28 13.17 -0.41
C ASP A 335 -14.83 13.53 1.01
N VAL A 336 -13.65 14.15 1.16
CA VAL A 336 -13.22 14.71 2.46
C VAL A 336 -14.24 15.71 2.99
N THR A 337 -14.74 16.60 2.13
CA THR A 337 -15.74 17.61 2.51
C THR A 337 -17.06 16.99 2.96
N TYR A 338 -17.52 15.97 2.25
CA TYR A 338 -18.73 15.25 2.60
C TYR A 338 -18.58 14.52 3.94
N ILE A 339 -17.49 13.77 4.14
CA ILE A 339 -17.16 13.10 5.41
C ILE A 339 -17.16 14.12 6.54
N TRP A 340 -16.56 15.29 6.32
CA TRP A 340 -16.48 16.37 7.30
C TRP A 340 -17.86 16.92 7.69
N SER A 341 -18.81 16.97 6.75
CA SER A 341 -20.15 17.52 6.99
C SER A 341 -21.12 16.60 7.73
N GLN A 342 -20.84 15.29 7.83
CA GLN A 342 -21.75 14.34 8.47
C GLN A 342 -21.84 14.59 9.99
N THR A 343 -23.06 14.86 10.49
CA THR A 343 -23.32 15.28 11.88
C THR A 343 -23.65 14.15 12.85
N ASP A 344 -24.04 12.96 12.35
CA ASP A 344 -24.39 11.82 13.20
C ASP A 344 -23.13 11.12 13.73
N ARG A 345 -22.86 11.34 15.02
CA ARG A 345 -21.62 10.99 15.69
C ARG A 345 -21.92 9.95 16.77
N PRO A 346 -21.35 8.74 16.74
CA PRO A 346 -21.31 7.95 17.96
C PRO A 346 -20.51 8.75 19.00
N VAL A 347 -21.17 9.12 20.11
CA VAL A 347 -20.50 9.67 21.29
C VAL A 347 -19.55 8.59 21.78
N VAL A 348 -18.25 8.86 21.73
CA VAL A 348 -17.26 7.89 22.20
C VAL A 348 -17.33 7.82 23.72
N THR A 349 -17.91 6.74 24.21
CA THR A 349 -17.68 6.33 25.59
C THR A 349 -16.25 5.79 25.65
N THR A 350 -15.51 6.32 26.60
CA THR A 350 -14.06 6.19 26.84
C THR A 350 -13.45 4.77 26.91
N THR A 351 -14.20 3.71 26.62
CA THR A 351 -13.82 2.32 26.87
C THR A 351 -13.23 1.57 25.67
N ASP A 352 -13.30 2.09 24.45
CA ASP A 352 -12.72 1.36 23.30
C ASP A 352 -12.24 2.27 22.15
N PRO A 353 -10.97 2.70 22.17
CA PRO A 353 -10.34 3.45 21.08
C PRO A 353 -10.02 2.59 19.84
N HIS A 354 -10.11 1.26 19.92
CA HIS A 354 -9.56 0.32 18.92
C HIS A 354 -10.53 -0.05 17.79
N HIS A 355 -11.77 0.45 17.83
CA HIS A 355 -12.81 0.23 16.82
C HIS A 355 -12.90 1.31 15.72
N PHE A 356 -11.98 2.27 15.68
CA PHE A 356 -12.05 3.39 14.74
C PHE A 356 -11.12 3.17 13.55
N GLN A 357 -11.70 2.82 12.39
CA GLN A 357 -11.04 3.13 11.11
C GLN A 357 -10.81 4.65 11.06
N PRO A 358 -9.65 5.14 10.57
CA PRO A 358 -9.45 6.57 10.37
C PRO A 358 -10.60 7.11 9.53
N ARG A 359 -11.33 8.11 10.03
CA ARG A 359 -12.41 8.79 9.27
C ARG A 359 -11.96 9.28 7.89
N TYR A 360 -10.65 9.40 7.71
CA TYR A 360 -10.00 9.92 6.52
C TYR A 360 -9.19 8.85 5.77
N SER A 361 -9.51 7.56 5.90
CA SER A 361 -8.98 6.55 4.98
C SER A 361 -9.62 6.79 3.61
N LEU A 362 -8.88 7.44 2.72
CA LEU A 362 -9.40 7.83 1.42
C LEU A 362 -9.15 6.71 0.42
N ASP A 363 -10.10 6.53 -0.48
CA ASP A 363 -9.99 5.53 -1.53
C ASP A 363 -9.10 6.07 -2.65
N TYR A 364 -7.85 5.61 -2.68
CA TYR A 364 -6.89 5.96 -3.74
C TYR A 364 -6.87 4.96 -4.89
N THR A 365 -7.74 3.94 -4.88
CA THR A 365 -7.78 2.90 -5.92
C THR A 365 -7.96 3.50 -7.30
N ALA A 366 -8.62 4.66 -7.41
CA ALA A 366 -8.80 5.36 -8.67
C ALA A 366 -7.48 5.86 -9.30
N PHE A 367 -6.43 6.04 -8.50
CA PHE A 367 -5.08 6.43 -8.94
C PHE A 367 -4.17 5.22 -9.22
N LEU A 368 -4.62 3.99 -8.93
CA LEU A 368 -3.91 2.74 -9.22
C LEU A 368 -4.34 2.18 -10.57
N PHE A 369 -3.84 2.79 -11.64
CA PHE A 369 -4.28 2.50 -13.00
C PHE A 369 -3.89 1.09 -13.44
N PHE A 370 -4.80 0.45 -14.20
CA PHE A 370 -4.57 -0.84 -14.87
C PHE A 370 -4.13 -1.99 -13.95
N THR A 371 -4.50 -1.95 -12.67
CA THR A 371 -4.20 -2.98 -11.66
C THR A 371 -4.49 -4.40 -12.18
N ASP A 372 -5.68 -4.60 -12.78
CA ASP A 372 -6.06 -5.90 -13.35
C ASP A 372 -5.10 -6.35 -14.48
N THR A 373 -4.66 -5.43 -15.34
CA THR A 373 -3.72 -5.77 -16.43
C THR A 373 -2.33 -6.10 -15.89
N VAL A 374 -1.90 -5.43 -14.83
CA VAL A 374 -0.65 -5.79 -14.12
C VAL A 374 -0.74 -7.22 -13.60
N GLN A 375 -1.79 -7.51 -12.82
CA GLN A 375 -1.96 -8.78 -12.10
C GLN A 375 -2.24 -9.96 -13.04
N ASN A 376 -3.14 -9.79 -13.99
CA ASN A 376 -3.66 -10.92 -14.78
C ASN A 376 -2.95 -11.11 -16.14
N HIS A 377 -2.15 -10.14 -16.57
CA HIS A 377 -1.50 -10.18 -17.88
C HIS A 377 0.02 -9.94 -17.82
N ALA A 378 0.47 -8.84 -17.20
CA ALA A 378 1.89 -8.49 -17.19
C ALA A 378 2.73 -9.42 -16.29
N ILE A 379 2.35 -9.62 -15.03
CA ILE A 379 3.06 -10.52 -14.10
C ILE A 379 3.13 -11.95 -14.68
N PRO A 380 2.03 -12.56 -15.17
CA PRO A 380 2.08 -13.87 -15.82
C PRO A 380 2.99 -13.91 -17.06
N ALA A 381 3.03 -12.85 -17.87
CA ALA A 381 3.94 -12.76 -19.00
C ALA A 381 5.41 -12.75 -18.55
N LEU A 382 5.73 -12.00 -17.50
CA LEU A 382 7.07 -11.96 -16.92
C LEU A 382 7.48 -13.29 -16.29
N GLU A 383 6.57 -13.98 -15.62
CA GLU A 383 6.82 -15.32 -15.09
C GLU A 383 7.10 -16.34 -16.20
N ARG A 384 6.29 -16.34 -17.27
CA ARG A 384 6.52 -17.20 -18.44
C ARG A 384 7.89 -16.93 -19.07
N TRP A 385 8.25 -15.66 -19.19
CA TRP A 385 9.56 -15.26 -19.69
C TRP A 385 10.70 -15.71 -18.76
N LYS A 386 10.59 -15.49 -17.44
CA LYS A 386 11.58 -15.96 -16.45
C LYS A 386 11.77 -17.48 -16.52
N LYS A 387 10.66 -18.24 -16.63
CA LYS A 387 10.68 -19.70 -16.79
C LYS A 387 11.38 -20.13 -18.08
N SER A 388 11.20 -19.40 -19.18
CA SER A 388 11.88 -19.71 -20.46
C SER A 388 13.38 -19.42 -20.46
N GLN A 389 13.86 -18.58 -19.53
CA GLN A 389 15.29 -18.31 -19.34
C GLN A 389 16.00 -19.38 -18.48
N LEU A 390 15.27 -20.25 -17.76
CA LEU A 390 15.87 -21.28 -16.92
C LEU A 390 16.33 -22.49 -17.77
N PRO A 391 17.53 -23.03 -17.55
CA PRO A 391 18.00 -24.22 -18.24
C PRO A 391 17.13 -25.45 -17.89
N VAL A 392 16.80 -26.27 -18.88
CA VAL A 392 16.06 -27.53 -18.70
C VAL A 392 16.90 -28.51 -17.89
N VAL A 393 16.56 -28.69 -16.60
CA VAL A 393 17.23 -29.66 -15.73
C VAL A 393 16.59 -31.04 -15.92
N THR A 394 17.41 -32.01 -16.33
CA THR A 394 17.05 -33.43 -16.37
C THR A 394 17.11 -34.00 -14.95
N PRO A 395 16.09 -34.73 -14.47
CA PRO A 395 16.06 -35.20 -13.09
C PRO A 395 17.14 -36.26 -12.85
N LYS A 396 18.06 -35.98 -11.92
CA LYS A 396 18.95 -37.00 -11.34
C LYS A 396 18.27 -37.64 -10.13
N SER A 397 18.60 -38.92 -9.90
CA SER A 397 17.97 -39.83 -8.95
C SER A 397 17.98 -39.34 -7.49
N LYS A 398 16.81 -39.48 -6.83
CA LYS A 398 16.52 -39.24 -5.41
C LYS A 398 17.54 -39.84 -4.43
N PRO A 399 18.24 -39.04 -3.60
CA PRO A 399 18.83 -39.48 -2.34
C PRO A 399 17.78 -39.94 -1.31
N THR A 400 18.21 -40.87 -0.45
CA THR A 400 17.37 -41.65 0.49
C THR A 400 17.03 -40.92 1.79
N SER A 401 17.42 -39.64 1.94
CA SER A 401 17.01 -38.75 3.04
C SER A 401 17.01 -37.30 2.56
N LEU A 402 15.90 -36.57 2.72
CA LEU A 402 15.80 -35.18 2.30
C LEU A 402 16.80 -34.31 3.09
N GLN A 403 17.57 -33.48 2.40
CA GLN A 403 18.53 -32.57 3.03
C GLN A 403 17.81 -31.54 3.93
N PRO A 404 18.37 -31.18 5.11
CA PRO A 404 17.75 -30.20 6.00
C PRO A 404 17.78 -28.80 5.39
N ILE A 405 16.81 -27.96 5.76
CA ILE A 405 16.82 -26.52 5.48
C ILE A 405 17.57 -25.84 6.63
N LYS A 406 18.59 -25.04 6.33
CA LYS A 406 19.38 -24.34 7.35
C LYS A 406 19.08 -22.85 7.28
N LEU A 407 18.46 -22.32 8.33
CA LEU A 407 18.17 -20.90 8.47
C LEU A 407 19.23 -20.28 9.37
N HIS A 408 20.22 -19.65 8.76
CA HIS A 408 21.25 -18.86 9.42
C HIS A 408 20.72 -17.47 9.68
N PHE A 409 20.81 -16.99 10.92
CA PHE A 409 20.37 -15.65 11.28
C PHE A 409 21.43 -14.87 12.05
N ILE A 410 21.44 -13.56 11.84
CA ILE A 410 22.35 -12.61 12.46
C ILE A 410 21.53 -11.49 13.08
N LEU A 411 21.78 -11.19 14.35
CA LEU A 411 21.16 -10.06 15.04
C LEU A 411 22.04 -8.83 14.85
N HIS A 412 21.56 -7.81 14.15
CA HIS A 412 22.31 -6.58 13.94
C HIS A 412 22.42 -5.75 15.24
N GLN A 413 23.48 -4.95 15.36
CA GLN A 413 23.76 -4.13 16.57
C GLN A 413 22.66 -3.12 16.94
N ASP A 414 21.81 -2.74 15.99
CA ASP A 414 20.72 -1.78 16.23
C ASP A 414 19.53 -2.39 16.99
N LEU A 415 19.48 -3.72 17.11
CA LEU A 415 18.50 -4.43 17.93
C LEU A 415 18.77 -4.33 19.43
N ASN A 416 19.93 -3.79 19.87
CA ASN A 416 20.37 -3.64 21.26
C ASN A 416 19.25 -3.19 22.24
N GLY A 417 18.49 -4.15 22.78
CA GLY A 417 17.43 -3.90 23.75
C GLY A 417 16.04 -3.53 23.18
N ARG A 418 15.86 -3.51 21.85
CA ARG A 418 14.63 -3.03 21.21
C ARG A 418 14.07 -4.07 20.25
N LEU A 419 12.94 -4.67 20.60
CA LEU A 419 12.04 -5.35 19.66
C LEU A 419 10.73 -4.55 19.67
N PRO A 420 10.38 -3.80 18.61
CA PRO A 420 9.13 -3.07 18.56
C PRO A 420 8.11 -4.00 17.90
N VAL A 421 7.30 -4.69 18.69
CA VAL A 421 6.07 -5.28 18.15
C VAL A 421 5.00 -4.20 18.23
N ARG A 422 4.29 -3.94 17.12
CA ARG A 422 3.16 -2.99 17.07
C ARG A 422 2.18 -3.23 18.23
N ALA A 423 1.50 -2.17 18.64
CA ALA A 423 0.59 -2.12 19.80
C ALA A 423 -0.56 -3.15 19.81
N SER A 424 -0.74 -3.97 18.77
CA SER A 424 -1.66 -5.11 18.79
C SER A 424 -1.15 -6.29 19.63
N ASP A 425 0.16 -6.38 19.93
CA ASP A 425 0.77 -7.47 20.73
C ASP A 425 1.21 -7.01 22.13
N LEU A 426 0.38 -6.20 22.80
CA LEU A 426 0.64 -5.60 24.12
C LEU A 426 0.95 -6.59 25.26
N LEU A 427 0.76 -7.90 25.08
CA LEU A 427 1.12 -8.93 26.06
C LEU A 427 2.64 -9.23 26.11
N PHE A 428 3.40 -8.96 25.04
CA PHE A 428 4.80 -9.37 24.96
C PHE A 428 5.80 -8.37 25.58
N LYS A 429 5.43 -7.07 25.63
CA LYS A 429 6.25 -6.01 26.25
C LYS A 429 6.46 -6.16 27.76
N PHE A 430 5.61 -6.92 28.44
CA PHE A 430 5.63 -7.04 29.90
C PHE A 430 6.65 -8.04 30.46
N PHE A 431 7.28 -8.89 29.63
CA PHE A 431 8.05 -10.04 30.16
C PHE A 431 9.57 -10.07 29.88
N PHE A 432 10.11 -9.30 28.92
CA PHE A 432 11.51 -9.54 28.50
C PHE A 432 12.37 -8.26 28.47
N SER A 433 13.50 -8.34 29.20
CA SER A 433 14.62 -7.39 29.12
C SER A 433 15.67 -7.96 28.15
N SER A 434 16.24 -7.11 27.29
CA SER A 434 17.31 -7.39 26.29
C SER A 434 17.07 -8.59 25.35
N PRO A 435 17.12 -8.41 24.01
CA PRO A 435 17.00 -9.53 23.10
C PRO A 435 18.20 -10.46 23.27
N THR A 436 17.89 -11.74 23.47
CA THR A 436 18.83 -12.85 23.38
C THR A 436 18.54 -13.64 22.11
N ALA A 437 19.54 -14.36 21.61
CA ALA A 437 19.39 -15.39 20.59
C ALA A 437 18.13 -16.25 20.74
N SER A 438 17.89 -16.75 21.96
CA SER A 438 16.74 -17.58 22.30
C SER A 438 15.42 -16.86 22.06
N THR A 439 15.31 -15.58 22.44
CA THR A 439 14.07 -14.80 22.23
C THR A 439 13.77 -14.53 20.76
N ALA A 440 14.78 -14.23 19.93
CA ALA A 440 14.58 -14.01 18.50
C ALA A 440 14.21 -15.33 17.78
N LYS A 441 14.89 -16.43 18.15
CA LYS A 441 14.59 -17.79 17.69
C LYS A 441 13.15 -18.19 18.00
N GLU A 442 12.68 -17.93 19.21
CA GLU A 442 11.32 -18.23 19.65
C GLU A 442 10.28 -17.36 18.90
N ALA A 443 10.50 -16.04 18.83
CA ALA A 443 9.53 -15.10 18.28
C ALA A 443 9.38 -15.19 16.74
N PHE A 444 10.49 -15.28 16.00
CA PHE A 444 10.45 -15.14 14.53
C PHE A 444 10.65 -16.45 13.77
N PHE A 445 11.36 -17.42 14.36
CA PHE A 445 11.80 -18.61 13.61
C PHE A 445 11.15 -19.92 14.04
N SER A 446 10.72 -20.09 15.29
CA SER A 446 10.28 -21.40 15.79
C SER A 446 8.96 -21.88 15.15
N TRP A 447 7.99 -20.98 15.01
CA TRP A 447 6.74 -21.29 14.30
C TRP A 447 7.00 -21.52 12.80
N LEU A 448 7.88 -20.71 12.20
CA LEU A 448 8.25 -20.82 10.79
C LEU A 448 8.96 -22.14 10.49
N ALA A 449 9.88 -22.56 11.35
CA ALA A 449 10.54 -23.85 11.25
C ALA A 449 9.51 -24.97 11.25
N THR A 450 8.59 -24.97 12.22
CA THR A 450 7.50 -25.95 12.29
C THR A 450 6.65 -25.98 11.02
N GLU A 451 6.27 -24.81 10.49
CA GLU A 451 5.51 -24.70 9.25
C GLU A 451 6.28 -25.25 8.04
N LEU A 452 7.57 -24.93 7.91
CA LEU A 452 8.42 -25.42 6.81
C LEU A 452 8.67 -26.94 6.91
N GLU A 453 8.84 -27.48 8.11
CA GLU A 453 8.93 -28.92 8.36
C GLU A 453 7.63 -29.61 7.92
N ASN A 454 6.47 -29.05 8.25
CA ASN A 454 5.16 -29.57 7.84
C ASN A 454 4.96 -29.52 6.32
N ILE A 455 5.40 -28.47 5.65
CA ILE A 455 5.28 -28.32 4.18
C ILE A 455 6.16 -29.33 3.45
N SER A 456 7.40 -29.47 3.90
CA SER A 456 8.47 -30.11 3.13
C SER A 456 8.82 -31.53 3.56
N GLY A 457 8.51 -31.91 4.81
CA GLY A 457 9.03 -33.12 5.44
C GLY A 457 10.55 -33.09 5.69
N ARG A 458 11.22 -31.95 5.46
CA ARG A 458 12.64 -31.72 5.76
C ARG A 458 12.76 -31.20 7.19
N LYS A 459 13.80 -31.61 7.90
CA LYS A 459 14.18 -30.98 9.18
C LYS A 459 14.63 -29.54 8.92
N VAL A 460 14.25 -28.61 9.80
CA VAL A 460 14.72 -27.22 9.75
C VAL A 460 15.72 -26.97 10.89
N GLU A 461 16.89 -26.46 10.56
CA GLU A 461 17.95 -26.13 11.52
C GLU A 461 18.08 -24.61 11.63
N LEU A 462 17.91 -24.10 12.84
CA LEU A 462 18.06 -22.68 13.15
C LEU A 462 19.47 -22.45 13.70
N ILE A 463 20.27 -21.67 12.99
CA ILE A 463 21.69 -21.44 13.28
C ILE A 463 21.92 -19.94 13.46
N GLU A 464 22.34 -19.53 14.65
CA GLU A 464 22.79 -18.15 14.85
C GLU A 464 24.25 -18.01 14.46
N ILE A 465 24.59 -16.93 13.76
CA ILE A 465 25.99 -16.53 13.59
C ILE A 465 26.30 -15.46 14.64
N GLU A 466 27.00 -15.89 15.69
CA GLU A 466 27.33 -15.04 16.84
C GLU A 466 28.28 -13.89 16.44
N LYS A 467 28.15 -12.75 17.12
CA LYS A 467 28.96 -11.54 16.86
C LYS A 467 30.46 -11.79 17.04
N GLU A 468 30.85 -12.73 17.91
CA GLU A 468 32.24 -13.13 18.15
C GLU A 468 32.85 -13.82 16.91
N ILE A 469 32.02 -14.50 16.13
CA ILE A 469 32.42 -15.25 14.93
C ILE A 469 32.43 -14.33 13.70
N ALA A 470 31.44 -13.43 13.61
CA ALA A 470 31.25 -12.54 12.46
C ALA A 470 30.99 -11.08 12.87
N PRO A 471 31.96 -10.40 13.51
CA PRO A 471 31.78 -9.02 13.95
C PRO A 471 31.44 -8.08 12.79
N GLU A 472 31.96 -8.35 11.59
CA GLU A 472 31.67 -7.56 10.39
C GLU A 472 30.21 -7.66 9.91
N LEU A 473 29.53 -8.79 10.17
CA LEU A 473 28.11 -8.97 9.83
C LEU A 473 27.21 -8.32 10.89
N TYR A 474 27.64 -8.35 12.16
CA TYR A 474 26.94 -7.73 13.29
C TYR A 474 26.81 -6.22 13.16
N THR A 475 27.83 -5.55 12.62
CA THR A 475 27.85 -4.09 12.38
C THR A 475 27.62 -3.73 10.91
N PHE A 476 27.05 -4.64 10.11
CA PHE A 476 26.85 -4.44 8.69
C PHE A 476 25.96 -3.22 8.42
N ASN A 477 26.44 -2.27 7.62
CA ASN A 477 25.66 -1.08 7.26
C ASN A 477 24.53 -1.43 6.28
N TYR A 478 23.42 -1.95 6.78
CA TYR A 478 22.33 -2.49 5.97
C TYR A 478 21.42 -1.40 5.37
N MET A 479 21.39 -0.21 5.96
CA MET A 479 20.56 0.89 5.45
C MET A 479 21.03 1.31 4.07
N SER A 480 20.09 1.49 3.14
CA SER A 480 20.39 1.98 1.78
C SER A 480 19.27 2.88 1.26
N LYS A 481 19.58 3.65 0.21
CA LYS A 481 18.57 4.35 -0.61
C LYS A 481 17.86 3.39 -1.59
N SER A 482 18.41 2.20 -1.81
CA SER A 482 17.87 1.18 -2.72
C SER A 482 17.91 -0.21 -2.07
N HIS A 483 16.81 -0.95 -2.14
CA HIS A 483 16.76 -2.33 -1.62
C HIS A 483 17.70 -3.27 -2.38
N ASP A 484 17.90 -3.05 -3.69
CA ASP A 484 18.78 -3.85 -4.54
C ASP A 484 20.25 -3.68 -4.12
N ASP A 485 20.65 -2.46 -3.77
CA ASP A 485 21.98 -2.19 -3.24
C ASP A 485 22.18 -2.85 -1.87
N ALA A 486 21.20 -2.73 -0.97
CA ALA A 486 21.27 -3.34 0.36
C ALA A 486 21.44 -4.86 0.28
N ILE A 487 20.61 -5.55 -0.52
CA ILE A 487 20.67 -7.01 -0.64
C ILE A 487 21.94 -7.47 -1.38
N HIS A 488 22.42 -6.71 -2.36
CA HIS A 488 23.66 -7.01 -3.06
C HIS A 488 24.87 -6.92 -2.11
N ARG A 489 25.00 -5.83 -1.35
CA ARG A 489 26.07 -5.67 -0.36
C ARG A 489 25.98 -6.70 0.76
N TRP A 490 24.77 -7.09 1.16
CA TRP A 490 24.58 -8.14 2.17
C TRP A 490 25.07 -9.50 1.66
N LYS A 491 24.69 -9.86 0.43
CA LYS A 491 25.17 -11.05 -0.26
C LYS A 491 26.70 -11.08 -0.37
N GLU A 492 27.32 -9.96 -0.72
CA GLU A 492 28.78 -9.85 -0.75
C GLU A 492 29.41 -10.04 0.63
N ALA A 493 28.87 -9.41 1.66
CA ALA A 493 29.39 -9.51 3.03
C ALA A 493 29.35 -10.95 3.55
N VAL A 494 28.20 -11.64 3.39
CA VAL A 494 28.08 -13.05 3.79
C VAL A 494 28.99 -13.95 2.95
N THR A 495 29.11 -13.69 1.65
CA THR A 495 30.01 -14.46 0.77
C THR A 495 31.48 -14.30 1.19
N GLN A 496 31.91 -13.10 1.59
CA GLN A 496 33.25 -12.85 2.10
C GLN A 496 33.48 -13.56 3.44
N PHE A 497 32.50 -13.51 4.35
CA PHE A 497 32.54 -14.25 5.61
C PHE A 497 32.72 -15.75 5.38
N LEU A 498 31.91 -16.36 4.52
CA LEU A 498 31.96 -17.79 4.21
C LEU A 498 33.30 -18.20 3.58
N LYS A 499 33.84 -17.37 2.68
CA LYS A 499 35.18 -17.58 2.10
C LYS A 499 36.27 -17.55 3.18
N ARG A 500 36.21 -16.56 4.08
CA ARG A 500 37.18 -16.40 5.18
C ARG A 500 37.13 -17.59 6.14
N THR A 501 35.95 -18.12 6.44
CA THR A 501 35.76 -19.26 7.36
C THR A 501 35.87 -20.63 6.67
N SER A 502 36.12 -20.66 5.35
CA SER A 502 36.15 -21.89 4.55
C SER A 502 34.88 -22.74 4.69
N GLN A 503 33.74 -22.10 4.90
CA GLN A 503 32.45 -22.77 5.02
C GLN A 503 31.83 -22.95 3.63
N SER A 504 31.48 -24.19 3.28
CA SER A 504 30.67 -24.49 2.09
C SER A 504 29.19 -24.35 2.40
N THR A 505 28.42 -23.78 1.47
CA THR A 505 26.96 -23.66 1.57
C THR A 505 26.26 -24.47 0.49
N SER A 506 25.06 -24.96 0.82
CA SER A 506 24.10 -25.50 -0.14
C SER A 506 23.04 -24.45 -0.48
N PRO A 507 22.27 -24.62 -1.57
CA PRO A 507 21.12 -23.76 -1.85
C PRO A 507 20.04 -23.74 -0.74
N LEU A 508 20.06 -24.70 0.19
CA LEU A 508 19.17 -24.79 1.35
C LEU A 508 19.69 -24.05 2.59
N ASP A 509 20.91 -23.49 2.53
CA ASP A 509 21.42 -22.55 3.52
C ASP A 509 20.91 -21.15 3.18
N LYS A 510 20.06 -20.61 4.05
CA LYS A 510 19.45 -19.27 3.94
C LYS A 510 20.02 -18.36 5.01
N PHE A 511 20.40 -17.14 4.66
CA PHE A 511 21.10 -16.18 5.51
C PHE A 511 20.28 -14.90 5.68
N THR A 512 19.76 -14.69 6.88
CA THR A 512 18.88 -13.56 7.20
C THR A 512 19.54 -12.62 8.21
N LEU A 513 19.67 -11.34 7.85
CA LEU A 513 20.02 -10.28 8.80
C LEU A 513 18.75 -9.72 9.45
N LEU A 514 18.66 -9.77 10.78
CA LEU A 514 17.59 -9.12 11.53
C LEU A 514 18.00 -7.71 11.97
N THR A 515 17.14 -6.73 11.74
CA THR A 515 17.42 -5.31 12.00
C THR A 515 16.28 -4.65 12.77
N TYR A 516 16.56 -3.59 13.54
CA TYR A 516 15.52 -2.81 14.20
C TYR A 516 14.83 -1.88 13.20
N HIS A 517 15.61 -1.09 12.44
CA HIS A 517 15.00 -0.14 11.50
C HIS A 517 14.75 -0.76 10.10
N PRO A 518 13.84 -0.17 9.31
CA PRO A 518 13.63 -0.53 7.90
C PRO A 518 14.93 -0.48 7.08
N VAL A 519 15.01 -1.32 6.04
CA VAL A 519 16.19 -1.43 5.15
C VAL A 519 16.38 -0.16 4.33
N VAL A 520 15.27 0.45 3.91
CA VAL A 520 15.24 1.76 3.25
C VAL A 520 14.39 2.67 4.12
N ALA A 521 14.94 3.85 4.47
CA ALA A 521 14.34 4.80 5.42
C ALA A 521 12.92 5.28 5.05
N SER A 522 12.42 4.97 3.84
CA SER A 522 11.17 5.46 3.29
C SER A 522 9.99 4.47 3.25
N SER A 523 10.13 3.16 3.53
CA SER A 523 8.98 2.22 3.67
C SER A 523 9.31 0.71 3.68
N ILE A 524 10.52 0.30 3.25
CA ILE A 524 10.80 -1.12 3.00
C ILE A 524 11.28 -1.83 4.28
N LEU A 525 10.41 -2.65 4.84
CA LEU A 525 10.65 -3.39 6.09
C LEU A 525 11.54 -4.63 5.90
N GLY A 526 11.61 -5.20 4.70
CA GLY A 526 12.44 -6.36 4.40
C GLY A 526 12.79 -6.44 2.92
N VAL A 527 13.86 -7.20 2.61
CA VAL A 527 14.26 -7.52 1.24
C VAL A 527 14.91 -8.90 1.21
N ALA A 528 14.57 -9.69 0.18
CA ALA A 528 15.18 -10.98 -0.11
C ALA A 528 15.71 -11.05 -1.55
N ASP A 529 16.71 -11.90 -1.77
CA ASP A 529 17.12 -12.38 -3.10
C ASP A 529 15.96 -13.22 -3.67
N ARG A 530 15.06 -12.57 -4.42
CA ARG A 530 13.71 -13.09 -4.76
C ARG A 530 13.77 -14.40 -5.55
N THR A 531 12.75 -15.23 -5.34
CA THR A 531 12.48 -16.51 -6.02
C THR A 531 13.65 -17.50 -5.94
N GLY A 532 13.87 -18.02 -4.73
CA GLY A 532 14.78 -19.14 -4.54
C GLY A 532 16.24 -18.78 -4.20
N GLY A 533 16.52 -17.51 -3.90
CA GLY A 533 17.83 -17.04 -3.44
C GLY A 533 18.18 -17.47 -2.00
N GLN A 534 19.32 -17.00 -1.49
CA GLN A 534 19.86 -17.43 -0.19
C GLN A 534 19.99 -16.30 0.84
N PHE A 535 19.69 -15.05 0.48
CA PHE A 535 20.00 -13.90 1.32
C PHE A 535 18.75 -13.06 1.57
N ALA A 536 18.59 -12.59 2.80
CA ALA A 536 17.53 -11.67 3.19
C ALA A 536 17.99 -10.69 4.28
N ILE A 537 17.34 -9.54 4.33
CA ILE A 537 17.38 -8.57 5.43
C ILE A 537 15.94 -8.34 5.87
N ALA A 538 15.66 -8.46 7.15
CA ALA A 538 14.31 -8.36 7.70
C ALA A 538 14.28 -7.49 8.94
N SER A 539 13.46 -6.44 8.93
CA SER A 539 13.20 -5.64 10.11
C SER A 539 12.28 -6.38 11.09
N THR A 540 12.60 -6.28 12.38
CA THR A 540 11.81 -6.88 13.46
C THR A 540 10.61 -6.02 13.87
N VAL A 541 10.32 -4.93 13.16
CA VAL A 541 9.19 -4.04 13.49
C VAL A 541 7.82 -4.71 13.34
N GLU A 542 7.78 -5.80 12.59
CA GLU A 542 6.56 -6.56 12.40
C GLU A 542 6.89 -8.05 12.31
N TYR A 543 6.14 -8.86 13.06
CA TYR A 543 6.50 -10.25 13.32
C TYR A 543 6.58 -11.10 12.03
N ARG A 544 5.79 -10.75 11.01
CA ARG A 544 5.67 -11.55 9.76
C ARG A 544 6.82 -11.33 8.77
N ILE A 545 7.56 -10.22 8.88
CA ILE A 545 8.57 -9.81 7.88
C ILE A 545 9.64 -10.87 7.71
N THR A 546 10.16 -11.41 8.82
CA THR A 546 11.19 -12.45 8.77
C THR A 546 10.73 -13.67 7.97
N ALA A 547 9.52 -14.15 8.23
CA ALA A 547 8.96 -15.30 7.53
C ALA A 547 8.58 -15.00 6.08
N HIS A 548 8.15 -13.76 5.80
CA HIS A 548 7.85 -13.27 4.46
C HIS A 548 9.11 -13.30 3.56
N GLU A 549 10.21 -12.74 4.04
CA GLU A 549 11.47 -12.74 3.28
C GLU A 549 12.05 -14.15 3.10
N ILE A 550 11.95 -15.01 4.13
CA ILE A 550 12.34 -16.42 4.02
C ILE A 550 11.44 -17.17 3.03
N GLY A 551 10.15 -16.85 2.98
CA GLY A 551 9.22 -17.36 1.99
C GLY A 551 9.70 -17.08 0.56
N HIS A 552 10.11 -15.85 0.26
CA HIS A 552 10.69 -15.50 -1.05
C HIS A 552 11.94 -16.32 -1.41
N MET A 553 12.83 -16.55 -0.45
CA MET A 553 14.02 -17.40 -0.62
C MET A 553 13.69 -18.87 -0.88
N LEU A 554 12.44 -19.28 -0.61
CA LEU A 554 11.92 -20.63 -0.80
C LEU A 554 10.88 -20.72 -1.92
N GLY A 555 10.76 -19.68 -2.75
CA GLY A 555 9.87 -19.67 -3.92
C GLY A 555 8.42 -19.30 -3.63
N ALA A 556 8.12 -18.78 -2.44
CA ALA A 556 6.81 -18.21 -2.13
C ALA A 556 6.63 -16.83 -2.79
N GLU A 557 5.39 -16.50 -3.13
CA GLU A 557 5.02 -15.33 -3.93
C GLU A 557 3.88 -14.55 -3.26
N HIS A 558 3.86 -13.23 -3.52
CA HIS A 558 2.86 -12.31 -2.95
C HIS A 558 1.43 -12.64 -3.41
N ASP A 559 1.26 -12.93 -4.69
CA ASP A 559 -0.05 -13.17 -5.32
C ASP A 559 -0.71 -14.47 -4.88
N ALA A 560 0.09 -15.39 -4.33
CA ALA A 560 -0.40 -16.59 -3.70
C ALA A 560 -0.86 -16.34 -2.25
N GLY A 561 -0.67 -15.15 -1.68
CA GLY A 561 -1.16 -14.78 -0.36
C GLY A 561 -2.69 -14.72 -0.28
N GLU A 562 -3.24 -15.25 0.80
CA GLU A 562 -4.68 -15.37 1.08
C GLU A 562 -5.04 -14.72 2.42
N ILE A 563 -6.31 -14.30 2.55
CA ILE A 563 -6.98 -14.01 3.82
C ILE A 563 -7.85 -15.22 4.13
N ILE A 564 -7.67 -15.81 5.31
CA ILE A 564 -8.36 -17.01 5.76
C ILE A 564 -9.36 -16.62 6.85
N TYR A 565 -10.50 -17.34 6.89
CA TYR A 565 -11.48 -17.22 7.97
C TYR A 565 -11.56 -18.54 8.74
N ASP A 566 -11.12 -18.53 10.01
CA ASP A 566 -11.08 -19.68 10.91
C ASP A 566 -11.73 -19.40 12.28
N GLY A 567 -12.78 -18.56 12.26
CA GLY A 567 -13.39 -17.98 13.46
C GLY A 567 -12.96 -16.53 13.70
N TRP A 568 -11.87 -16.10 13.06
CA TRP A 568 -11.46 -14.71 12.88
C TRP A 568 -10.81 -14.53 11.50
N TRP A 569 -10.70 -13.30 10.99
CA TRP A 569 -10.03 -13.04 9.72
C TRP A 569 -8.52 -12.97 9.96
N SER A 570 -7.74 -13.83 9.30
CA SER A 570 -6.29 -13.89 9.43
C SER A 570 -5.58 -13.82 8.08
N GLU A 571 -4.39 -13.20 8.05
CA GLU A 571 -3.59 -13.03 6.85
C GLU A 571 -2.45 -14.05 6.80
N THR A 572 -2.25 -14.63 5.62
CA THR A 572 -1.14 -15.54 5.35
C THR A 572 0.16 -14.78 5.13
N THR A 573 1.29 -15.44 5.42
CA THR A 573 2.63 -14.83 5.50
C THR A 573 3.04 -14.01 4.28
N MET A 574 2.64 -14.40 3.07
CA MET A 574 3.03 -13.73 1.83
C MET A 574 2.04 -12.68 1.34
N ARG A 575 0.90 -12.48 2.02
CA ARG A 575 -0.03 -11.42 1.60
C ARG A 575 0.75 -10.09 1.59
N PRO A 576 0.75 -9.33 0.46
CA PRO A 576 1.38 -8.03 0.42
C PRO A 576 0.85 -7.14 1.56
N PHE A 577 1.67 -6.19 1.97
CA PHE A 577 1.27 -5.14 2.90
C PHE A 577 0.40 -4.10 2.17
N ASP A 578 -0.68 -4.54 1.53
CA ASP A 578 -1.70 -3.70 0.94
C ASP A 578 -2.92 -3.68 1.87
N GLU A 579 -3.13 -2.51 2.48
CA GLU A 579 -4.20 -2.25 3.45
C GLU A 579 -4.14 -3.17 4.68
N ASP A 580 -3.19 -2.89 5.58
CA ASP A 580 -3.25 -3.37 6.97
C ASP A 580 -4.63 -3.01 7.54
N SER A 581 -5.55 -3.96 7.51
CA SER A 581 -6.71 -3.90 8.38
C SER A 581 -6.20 -4.27 9.77
N PRO A 582 -6.16 -3.35 10.75
CA PRO A 582 -5.74 -3.66 12.11
C PRO A 582 -6.64 -4.71 12.78
N TYR A 583 -7.73 -5.13 12.12
CA TYR A 583 -8.68 -6.13 12.55
C TYR A 583 -8.35 -7.56 12.05
N ARG A 584 -7.28 -7.76 11.29
CA ARG A 584 -6.87 -9.10 10.81
C ARG A 584 -5.65 -9.60 11.57
N THR A 585 -5.70 -10.86 12.02
CA THR A 585 -4.60 -11.46 12.77
C THR A 585 -3.57 -12.12 11.85
N ALA A 586 -2.40 -12.37 12.43
CA ALA A 586 -1.42 -13.30 11.91
C ALA A 586 -1.98 -14.72 11.80
N SER A 587 -1.97 -15.34 10.61
CA SER A 587 -2.32 -16.78 10.52
C SER A 587 -1.17 -17.71 10.94
N HIS A 588 0.06 -17.19 11.06
CA HIS A 588 1.30 -17.97 11.31
C HIS A 588 1.49 -19.14 10.34
N ARG A 589 1.07 -18.96 9.08
CA ARG A 589 1.20 -19.98 8.04
C ARG A 589 1.31 -19.38 6.65
N PHE A 590 1.85 -20.16 5.73
CA PHE A 590 1.72 -19.90 4.30
C PHE A 590 0.33 -20.33 3.81
N SER A 591 -0.23 -19.62 2.83
CA SER A 591 -1.43 -20.05 2.10
C SER A 591 -1.21 -21.41 1.43
N ASP A 592 -2.29 -22.15 1.12
CA ASP A 592 -2.13 -23.47 0.52
C ASP A 592 -1.40 -23.41 -0.84
N LYS A 593 -1.62 -22.33 -1.60
CA LYS A 593 -0.88 -22.05 -2.83
C LYS A 593 0.61 -21.85 -2.56
N ASN A 594 0.98 -21.03 -1.57
CA ASN A 594 2.39 -20.83 -1.23
C ASN A 594 3.04 -22.09 -0.64
N ARG A 595 2.32 -22.89 0.13
CA ARG A 595 2.81 -24.21 0.58
C ARG A 595 3.15 -25.10 -0.61
N ALA A 596 2.32 -25.11 -1.65
CA ALA A 596 2.60 -25.86 -2.88
C ALA A 596 3.80 -25.30 -3.66
N LEU A 597 3.95 -23.98 -3.74
CA LEU A 597 5.11 -23.33 -4.38
C LEU A 597 6.42 -23.65 -3.64
N ILE A 598 6.43 -23.50 -2.31
CA ILE A 598 7.59 -23.84 -1.46
C ILE A 598 7.96 -25.32 -1.63
N LYS A 599 6.97 -26.21 -1.61
CA LYS A 599 7.20 -27.65 -1.83
C LYS A 599 7.78 -27.92 -3.22
N THR A 600 7.29 -27.23 -4.25
CA THR A 600 7.78 -27.36 -5.62
C THR A 600 9.23 -26.90 -5.72
N TYR A 601 9.56 -25.73 -5.16
CA TYR A 601 10.93 -25.24 -5.08
C TYR A 601 11.86 -26.22 -4.37
N LEU A 602 11.44 -26.77 -3.22
CA LEU A 602 12.27 -27.70 -2.45
C LEU A 602 12.48 -29.04 -3.15
N SER A 603 11.53 -29.49 -3.97
CA SER A 603 11.61 -30.76 -4.69
C SER A 603 12.77 -30.84 -5.70
N GLN A 604 13.33 -29.70 -6.11
CA GLN A 604 14.50 -29.67 -6.99
C GLN A 604 15.80 -30.13 -6.30
N PHE A 605 15.77 -30.26 -4.98
CA PHE A 605 16.87 -30.73 -4.14
C PHE A 605 16.60 -32.11 -3.50
N ASP A 606 15.60 -32.83 -4.01
CA ASP A 606 15.18 -34.17 -3.56
C ASP A 606 15.97 -35.30 -4.21
#